data_AF-A0A117KYM7-F1
#
_entry.id   AF-A0A117KYM7-F1
#
_cell.length_a   1.000
_cell.length_b   1.000
_cell.length_c   1.000
_cell.angle_alpha   90.00
_cell.angle_beta   90.00
_cell.angle_gamma   90.00
#
_symmetry.space_group_name_H-M   'P 1'
#
loop_
_entity.id
_entity.type
_entity.pdbx_description
1 polymer ?
#
loop_
_entity_poly.entity_id
_entity_poly.type
_entity_poly.pdbx_seq_one_letter_code
_entity_poly.pdbx_strand_id
1 'polypeptide(L)'
;MQDKERRIVDILKRELELYDVLENLVREQEKKIEESDIEGLLKIISKKQTVISEQDKLNEELEEIQSGLSGVIERSQDKRKLLDFLSEDVKREVEGILDSLKKKISRILESESRSREKLSLEIEKVKEALRSVREGKRAVAEYYGSSKIQEPRFIDQRK
;
A
#
# COMPACT_ATOMS: atom_id res chain seq x y z
N MET A 1 2.10 -8.62 38.17
CA MET A 1 1.36 -9.38 37.13
C MET A 1 0.31 -8.48 36.49
N GLN A 2 -0.59 -7.88 37.28
CA GLN A 2 -1.60 -6.91 36.80
C GLN A 2 -1.04 -5.75 35.96
N ASP A 3 0.10 -5.17 36.33
CA ASP A 3 0.70 -4.08 35.53
C ASP A 3 1.14 -4.52 34.12
N LYS A 4 1.62 -5.77 33.97
CA LYS A 4 2.02 -6.31 32.66
C LYS A 4 0.80 -6.62 31.80
N GLU A 5 -0.26 -7.17 32.42
CA GLU A 5 -1.53 -7.43 31.74
C GLU A 5 -2.16 -6.16 31.20
N ARG A 6 -2.19 -5.10 32.03
CA ARG A 6 -2.68 -3.79 31.61
C ARG A 6 -1.85 -3.21 30.46
N ARG A 7 -0.52 -3.32 30.55
CA ARG A 7 0.41 -2.89 29.49
C ARG A 7 0.11 -3.61 28.16
N ILE A 8 -0.13 -4.93 28.18
CA ILE A 8 -0.49 -5.71 26.99
C ILE A 8 -1.78 -5.17 26.36
N VAL A 9 -2.81 -4.96 27.17
CA VAL A 9 -4.09 -4.40 26.70
C VAL A 9 -3.89 -3.03 26.08
N ASP A 10 -3.12 -2.14 26.72
CA ASP A 10 -2.85 -0.79 26.23
C ASP A 10 -2.09 -0.81 24.88
N ILE A 11 -1.08 -1.69 24.74
CA ILE A 11 -0.34 -1.88 23.49
C ILE A 11 -1.28 -2.35 22.38
N LEU A 12 -2.10 -3.37 22.64
CA LEU A 12 -3.01 -3.94 21.64
C LEU A 12 -4.12 -2.95 21.23
N LYS A 13 -4.62 -2.14 22.16
CA LYS A 13 -5.56 -1.05 21.85
C LYS A 13 -4.92 0.00 20.95
N ARG A 14 -3.69 0.39 21.26
CA ARG A 14 -2.95 1.36 20.44
C ARG A 14 -2.64 0.80 19.05
N GLU A 15 -2.30 -0.49 18.97
CA GLU A 15 -2.13 -1.16 17.68
C GLU A 15 -3.44 -1.13 16.87
N LEU A 16 -4.58 -1.37 17.51
CA LEU A 16 -5.89 -1.31 16.87
C LEU A 16 -6.20 0.09 16.32
N GLU A 17 -5.89 1.15 17.07
CA GLU A 17 -6.00 2.54 16.63
C GLU A 17 -5.10 2.82 15.41
N LEU A 18 -3.86 2.30 15.39
CA LEU A 18 -2.98 2.43 14.23
C LEU A 18 -3.55 1.72 13.00
N TYR A 19 -4.21 0.58 13.17
CA TYR A 19 -4.93 -0.08 12.07
C TYR A 19 -6.16 0.71 11.61
N ASP A 20 -6.85 1.43 12.50
CA ASP A 20 -7.92 2.37 12.10
C ASP A 20 -7.37 3.51 11.23
N VAL A 21 -6.23 4.09 11.64
CA VAL A 21 -5.54 5.11 10.83
C VAL A 21 -5.11 4.53 9.48
N LEU A 22 -4.53 3.33 9.47
CA LEU A 22 -4.10 2.67 8.24
C LEU A 22 -5.29 2.40 7.30
N GLU A 23 -6.42 1.91 7.82
CA GLU A 23 -7.65 1.68 7.05
C GLU A 23 -8.14 2.98 6.39
N ASN A 24 -8.11 4.11 7.11
CA ASN A 24 -8.47 5.41 6.54
C ASN A 24 -7.50 5.85 5.44
N LEU A 25 -6.18 5.69 5.65
CA LEU A 25 -5.17 6.01 4.63
C LEU A 25 -5.34 5.16 3.37
N VAL A 26 -5.77 3.91 3.50
CA VAL A 26 -6.06 3.05 2.35
C VAL A 26 -7.28 3.56 1.57
N ARG A 27 -8.34 3.99 2.26
CA ARG A 27 -9.51 4.61 1.60
C ARG A 27 -9.14 5.94 0.91
N GLU A 28 -8.27 6.74 1.52
CA GLU A 28 -7.75 7.94 0.88
C GLU A 28 -6.91 7.60 -0.35
N GLN A 29 -6.09 6.54 -0.30
CA GLN A 29 -5.32 6.06 -1.45
C GLN A 29 -6.24 5.72 -2.62
N GLU A 30 -7.32 4.98 -2.38
CA GLU A 30 -8.29 4.62 -3.42
C GLU A 30 -8.84 5.86 -4.16
N LYS A 31 -9.17 6.92 -3.43
CA LYS A 31 -9.61 8.21 -4.02
C LYS A 31 -8.50 8.86 -4.85
N LYS A 32 -7.26 8.86 -4.35
CA LYS A 32 -6.13 9.44 -5.06
C LYS A 32 -5.75 8.69 -6.34
N ILE A 33 -5.97 7.37 -6.37
CA ILE A 33 -5.86 6.58 -7.60
C ILE A 33 -6.92 7.03 -8.61
N GLU A 34 -8.18 7.21 -8.18
CA GLU A 34 -9.28 7.63 -9.05
C GLU A 34 -9.08 9.05 -9.60
N GLU A 35 -8.50 9.95 -8.80
CA GLU A 35 -8.14 11.31 -9.19
C GLU A 35 -6.87 11.39 -10.06
N SER A 36 -6.14 10.29 -10.26
CA SER A 36 -4.80 10.27 -10.88
C SER A 36 -3.79 11.22 -10.21
N ASP A 37 -3.96 11.47 -8.90
CA ASP A 37 -3.14 12.40 -8.12
C ASP A 37 -1.90 11.70 -7.56
N ILE A 38 -0.83 11.66 -8.37
CA ILE A 38 0.44 11.00 -8.03
C ILE A 38 1.13 11.62 -6.81
N GLU A 39 1.11 12.95 -6.69
CA GLU A 39 1.71 13.63 -5.54
C GLU A 39 0.96 13.31 -4.24
N GLY A 40 -0.37 13.27 -4.31
CA GLY A 40 -1.23 12.81 -3.23
C GLY A 40 -0.93 11.36 -2.82
N LEU A 41 -0.74 10.47 -3.80
CA LEU A 41 -0.36 9.07 -3.53
C LEU A 41 0.97 8.94 -2.81
N LEU A 42 2.00 9.68 -3.24
CA LEU A 42 3.31 9.67 -2.57
C LEU A 42 3.21 10.11 -1.10
N LYS A 43 2.43 11.17 -0.82
CA LYS A 43 2.17 11.62 0.55
C LYS A 43 1.47 10.56 1.40
N ILE A 44 0.50 9.85 0.83
CA ILE A 44 -0.19 8.75 1.53
C ILE A 44 0.76 7.60 1.83
N ILE A 45 1.61 7.20 0.87
CA ILE A 45 2.60 6.14 1.08
C ILE A 45 3.54 6.49 2.24
N SER A 46 4.05 7.72 2.29
CA SER A 46 4.90 8.15 3.40
C SER A 46 4.17 8.09 4.76
N LYS A 47 2.91 8.52 4.82
CA LYS A 47 2.11 8.41 6.05
C LYS A 47 1.90 6.95 6.48
N LYS A 48 1.61 6.06 5.53
CA LYS A 48 1.46 4.62 5.80
C LYS A 48 2.75 4.02 6.35
N GLN A 49 3.91 4.39 5.79
CA GLN A 49 5.21 3.95 6.31
C GLN A 49 5.44 4.40 7.76
N THR A 50 5.05 5.63 8.12
CA THR A 50 5.11 6.11 9.51
C THR A 50 4.26 5.23 10.43
N VAL A 51 3.01 4.95 10.05
CA VAL A 51 2.10 4.11 10.84
C VAL A 51 2.66 2.69 11.00
N ILE A 52 3.17 2.09 9.92
CA ILE A 52 3.79 0.75 9.96
C ILE A 52 4.99 0.73 10.89
N SER A 53 5.86 1.75 10.84
CA SER A 53 7.00 1.85 11.76
C SER A 53 6.58 2.00 13.23
N GLU A 54 5.43 2.61 13.51
CA GLU A 54 4.88 2.65 14.87
C GLU A 54 4.30 1.30 15.30
N GLN A 55 3.65 0.57 14.38
CA GLN A 55 3.18 -0.79 14.63
C GLN A 55 4.34 -1.75 14.92
N ASP A 56 5.46 -1.62 14.20
CA ASP A 56 6.67 -2.43 14.43
C ASP A 56 7.24 -2.21 15.83
N LYS A 57 7.29 -0.96 16.30
CA LYS A 57 7.72 -0.65 17.69
C LYS A 57 6.80 -1.26 18.74
N LEU A 58 5.49 -1.22 18.51
CA LEU A 58 4.53 -1.87 19.42
C LEU A 58 4.68 -3.39 19.43
N ASN A 59 4.99 -3.99 18.27
CA ASN A 59 5.27 -5.42 18.18
C ASN A 59 6.54 -5.78 18.95
N GLU A 60 7.61 -5.02 18.80
CA GLU A 60 8.85 -5.21 19.56
C GLU A 60 8.60 -5.12 21.07
N GLU A 61 7.88 -4.10 21.54
CA GLU A 61 7.54 -3.94 22.97
C GLU A 61 6.70 -5.13 23.48
N LEU A 62 5.76 -5.62 22.66
CA LEU A 62 4.92 -6.76 23.02
C LEU A 62 5.73 -8.07 23.08
N GLU A 63 6.67 -8.28 22.14
CA GLU A 63 7.57 -9.42 22.13
C GLU A 63 8.51 -9.44 23.36
N GLU A 64 8.98 -8.27 23.80
CA GLU A 64 9.76 -8.13 25.03
C GLU A 64 8.94 -8.54 26.27
N ILE A 65 7.68 -8.11 26.35
CA ILE A 65 6.78 -8.52 27.44
C ILE A 65 6.52 -10.03 27.39
N GLN A 66 6.26 -10.57 26.21
CA GLN A 66 5.96 -11.99 26.01
C GLN A 66 7.14 -12.89 26.39
N SER A 67 8.35 -12.56 25.95
CA SER A 67 9.57 -13.30 26.32
C SER A 67 9.85 -13.23 27.82
N GLY A 68 9.59 -12.07 28.46
CA GLY A 68 9.65 -11.92 29.90
C GLY A 68 8.55 -12.66 30.68
N LEU A 69 7.51 -13.19 30.02
CA LEU A 69 6.43 -13.98 30.63
C LEU A 69 6.61 -15.48 30.40
N SER A 70 7.03 -15.90 29.20
CA SER A 70 7.17 -17.33 28.88
C SER A 70 8.37 -17.98 29.55
N GLY A 71 9.39 -17.19 29.94
CA GLY A 71 10.67 -17.71 30.44
C GLY A 71 11.48 -18.49 29.39
N VAL A 72 10.94 -18.62 28.17
CA VAL A 72 11.55 -19.26 27.01
C VAL A 72 12.11 -18.16 26.12
N ILE A 73 13.38 -18.29 25.73
CA ILE A 73 14.11 -17.32 24.89
C ILE A 73 13.55 -17.24 23.46
N GLU A 74 12.60 -18.12 23.08
CA GLU A 74 11.94 -18.03 21.78
C GLU A 74 10.93 -16.88 21.74
N ARG A 75 11.31 -15.85 20.98
CA ARG A 75 10.39 -14.84 20.47
C ARG A 75 9.38 -15.53 19.58
N SER A 76 8.12 -15.61 20.02
CA SER A 76 7.04 -16.12 19.20
C SER A 76 6.29 -14.94 18.60
N GLN A 77 6.14 -14.93 17.28
CA GLN A 77 5.32 -13.90 16.60
C GLN A 77 3.81 -14.13 16.75
N ASP A 78 3.40 -15.23 17.39
CA ASP A 78 2.00 -15.53 17.64
C ASP A 78 1.53 -14.85 18.92
N LYS A 79 0.84 -13.72 18.74
CA LYS A 79 0.23 -12.93 19.83
C LYS A 79 -0.81 -13.72 20.61
N ARG A 80 -1.39 -14.79 20.05
CA ARG A 80 -2.38 -15.62 20.80
C ARG A 80 -1.74 -16.37 21.96
N LYS A 81 -0.44 -16.64 21.92
CA LYS A 81 0.27 -17.24 23.06
C LYS A 81 0.29 -16.35 24.30
N LEU A 82 0.03 -15.05 24.17
CA LEU A 82 -0.15 -14.17 25.34
C LEU A 82 -1.30 -14.65 26.23
N LEU A 83 -2.35 -15.22 25.62
CA LEU A 83 -3.56 -15.67 26.32
C LEU A 83 -3.30 -16.74 27.38
N ASP A 84 -2.22 -17.51 27.24
CA ASP A 84 -1.83 -18.56 28.19
C ASP A 84 -1.29 -17.99 29.51
N PHE A 85 -0.89 -16.71 29.52
CA PHE A 85 -0.26 -16.04 30.67
C PHE A 85 -1.15 -14.96 31.32
N LEU A 86 -2.37 -14.77 30.80
CA LEU A 86 -3.31 -13.75 31.25
C LEU A 86 -4.36 -14.35 32.18
N SER A 87 -4.82 -13.53 33.12
CA SER A 87 -6.04 -13.78 33.88
C SER A 87 -7.28 -13.83 32.96
N GLU A 88 -8.29 -14.60 33.35
CA GLU A 88 -9.48 -14.86 32.52
C GLU A 88 -10.23 -13.59 32.09
N ASP A 89 -10.30 -12.58 32.95
CA ASP A 89 -10.96 -11.30 32.62
C ASP A 89 -10.21 -10.56 31.51
N VAL A 90 -8.87 -10.49 31.61
CA VAL A 90 -8.02 -9.83 30.62
C VAL A 90 -7.94 -10.64 29.33
N LYS A 91 -7.94 -11.96 29.43
CA LYS A 91 -7.90 -12.88 28.28
C LYS A 91 -9.05 -12.62 27.32
N ARG A 92 -10.29 -12.48 27.82
CA ARG A 92 -11.47 -12.17 27.00
C ARG A 92 -11.35 -10.82 26.30
N GLU A 93 -10.83 -9.81 26.99
CA GLU A 93 -10.59 -8.49 26.40
C GLU A 93 -9.56 -8.57 25.27
N VAL A 94 -8.42 -9.23 25.52
CA VAL A 94 -7.35 -9.42 24.54
C VAL A 94 -7.83 -10.22 23.33
N GLU A 95 -8.60 -11.29 23.52
CA GLU A 95 -9.21 -12.06 22.42
C GLU A 95 -10.09 -11.16 21.54
N GLY A 96 -10.94 -10.33 22.14
CA GLY A 96 -11.79 -9.39 21.42
C GLY A 96 -10.99 -8.37 20.59
N ILE A 97 -9.87 -7.88 21.12
CA ILE A 97 -8.97 -6.97 20.40
C ILE A 97 -8.28 -7.70 19.25
N LEU A 98 -7.72 -8.89 19.48
CA LEU A 98 -7.03 -9.69 18.45
C LEU A 98 -7.96 -10.07 17.29
N ASP A 99 -9.21 -10.42 17.57
CA ASP A 99 -10.19 -10.70 16.53
C ASP A 99 -10.57 -9.45 15.74
N SER A 100 -10.63 -8.29 16.39
CA SER A 100 -10.85 -7.00 15.74
C SER A 100 -9.68 -6.61 14.84
N LEU A 101 -8.44 -6.79 15.32
CA LEU A 101 -7.21 -6.62 14.54
C LEU A 101 -7.22 -7.49 13.30
N LYS A 102 -7.51 -8.79 13.44
CA LYS A 102 -7.58 -9.73 12.33
C LYS A 102 -8.57 -9.26 11.26
N LYS A 103 -9.79 -8.87 11.66
CA LYS A 103 -10.81 -8.34 10.75
C LYS A 103 -10.35 -7.06 10.03
N LYS A 104 -9.65 -6.15 10.73
CA LYS A 104 -9.09 -4.93 10.11
C LYS A 104 -8.00 -5.25 9.10
N ILE A 105 -7.04 -6.10 9.47
CA ILE A 105 -5.94 -6.52 8.60
C ILE A 105 -6.49 -7.13 7.30
N SER A 106 -7.45 -8.06 7.40
CA SER A 106 -8.07 -8.67 6.21
C SER A 106 -8.70 -7.64 5.28
N ARG A 107 -9.49 -6.70 5.82
CA ARG A 107 -10.12 -5.62 5.03
C ARG A 107 -9.10 -4.70 4.37
N ILE A 108 -8.03 -4.35 5.08
CA ILE A 108 -6.93 -3.54 4.54
C ILE A 108 -6.24 -4.27 3.39
N LEU A 109 -5.90 -5.54 3.56
CA LEU A 109 -5.25 -6.33 2.52
C LEU A 109 -6.11 -6.48 1.25
N GLU A 110 -7.41 -6.71 1.41
CA GLU A 110 -8.35 -6.76 0.29
C GLU A 110 -8.40 -5.42 -0.46
N SER A 111 -8.47 -4.30 0.26
CA SER A 111 -8.51 -2.95 -0.32
C SER A 111 -7.18 -2.56 -1.01
N GLU A 112 -6.03 -2.96 -0.44
CA GLU A 112 -4.73 -2.79 -1.07
C GLU A 112 -4.57 -3.63 -2.34
N SER A 113 -5.06 -4.87 -2.33
CA SER A 113 -5.06 -5.73 -3.53
C SER A 113 -5.84 -5.08 -4.67
N ARG A 114 -7.06 -4.61 -4.39
CA ARG A 114 -7.89 -3.89 -5.37
C ARG A 114 -7.23 -2.61 -5.86
N SER A 115 -6.59 -1.86 -4.98
CA SER A 115 -5.85 -0.64 -5.34
C SER A 115 -4.70 -0.97 -6.30
N ARG A 116 -3.96 -2.06 -6.04
CA ARG A 116 -2.85 -2.52 -6.90
C ARG A 116 -3.33 -2.95 -8.28
N GLU A 117 -4.46 -3.64 -8.36
CA GLU A 117 -5.08 -4.02 -9.63
C GLU A 117 -5.49 -2.77 -10.43
N LYS A 118 -6.17 -1.80 -9.81
CA LYS A 118 -6.53 -0.53 -10.44
C LYS A 118 -5.31 0.21 -11.00
N LEU A 119 -4.27 0.38 -10.18
CA LEU A 119 -3.02 1.03 -10.61
C LEU A 119 -2.35 0.29 -11.78
N SER A 120 -2.37 -1.04 -11.78
CA SER A 120 -1.79 -1.83 -12.86
C SER A 120 -2.53 -1.60 -14.19
N LEU A 121 -3.86 -1.53 -14.15
CA LEU A 121 -4.67 -1.21 -15.32
C LEU A 121 -4.40 0.21 -15.84
N GLU A 122 -4.26 1.20 -14.96
CA GLU A 122 -3.92 2.57 -15.37
C GLU A 122 -2.52 2.66 -15.99
N ILE A 123 -1.54 1.92 -15.47
CA ILE A 123 -0.21 1.82 -16.08
C ILE A 123 -0.28 1.25 -17.49
N GLU A 124 -1.07 0.21 -17.74
CA GLU A 124 -1.24 -0.37 -19.07
C GLU A 124 -1.91 0.61 -20.04
N LYS A 125 -2.95 1.34 -19.61
CA LYS A 125 -3.57 2.39 -20.43
C LYS A 125 -2.57 3.47 -20.85
N VAL A 126 -1.72 3.92 -19.92
CA VAL A 126 -0.67 4.90 -20.21
C VAL A 126 0.35 4.33 -21.21
N LYS A 127 0.75 3.06 -21.08
CA LYS A 127 1.65 2.42 -22.05
C LYS A 127 1.04 2.35 -23.45
N GLU A 128 -0.24 2.01 -23.56
CA GLU A 128 -0.96 1.97 -24.84
C GLU A 128 -1.05 3.37 -25.47
N ALA A 129 -1.38 4.39 -24.68
CA ALA A 129 -1.41 5.77 -25.14
C ALA A 129 -0.01 6.25 -25.61
N LEU A 130 1.07 5.86 -24.92
CA LEU A 130 2.43 6.17 -25.36
C LEU A 130 2.81 5.46 -26.66
N ARG A 131 2.37 4.21 -26.86
CA ARG A 131 2.59 3.47 -28.12
C ARG A 131 1.88 4.16 -29.27
N SER A 132 0.61 4.52 -29.10
CA SER A 132 -0.17 5.21 -30.16
C SER A 132 0.41 6.57 -30.50
N VAL A 133 0.87 7.35 -29.51
CA VAL A 133 1.59 8.62 -29.75
C VAL A 133 2.89 8.40 -30.54
N ARG A 134 3.64 7.34 -30.22
CA ARG A 134 4.88 7.01 -30.94
C ARG A 134 4.61 6.61 -32.39
N GLU A 135 3.58 5.80 -32.63
CA GLU A 135 3.14 5.39 -33.95
C GLU A 135 2.63 6.59 -34.76
N GLY A 136 1.83 7.47 -34.16
CA GLY A 136 1.37 8.71 -34.78
C GLY A 136 2.53 9.64 -35.16
N LYS A 137 3.51 9.83 -34.26
CA LYS A 137 4.73 10.60 -34.57
C LYS A 137 5.52 9.98 -35.72
N ARG A 138 5.60 8.66 -35.80
CA ARG A 138 6.26 7.94 -36.89
C ARG A 138 5.52 8.13 -38.22
N ALA A 139 4.20 7.98 -38.22
CA ALA A 139 3.37 8.18 -39.41
C ALA A 139 3.46 9.62 -39.94
N VAL A 140 3.46 10.62 -39.05
CA VAL A 140 3.68 12.04 -39.40
C VAL A 140 5.09 12.25 -39.95
N ALA A 141 6.13 11.68 -39.33
CA ALA A 141 7.50 11.79 -39.81
C ALA A 141 7.70 11.12 -41.19
N GLU A 142 7.03 10.00 -41.45
CA GLU A 142 7.05 9.33 -42.76
C GLU A 142 6.30 10.15 -43.82
N TYR A 143 5.17 10.78 -43.46
CA TYR A 143 4.38 11.61 -44.37
C TYR A 143 5.08 12.95 -44.72
N TYR A 144 5.61 13.66 -43.73
CA TYR A 144 6.29 14.95 -43.94
C TYR A 144 7.78 14.81 -44.27
N GLY A 145 8.43 13.71 -43.87
CA GLY A 145 9.85 13.43 -44.18
C GLY A 145 10.08 12.80 -45.56
N SER A 146 9.05 12.21 -46.18
CA SER A 146 9.09 11.74 -47.57
C SER A 146 8.76 12.83 -48.59
N SER A 147 8.36 14.03 -48.13
CA SER A 147 8.19 15.22 -48.97
C SER A 147 9.54 15.80 -49.39
N LYS A 148 10.38 15.02 -50.08
CA LYS A 148 11.29 15.61 -51.05
C LYS A 148 10.38 16.19 -52.13
N ILE A 149 10.19 17.51 -52.09
CA ILE A 149 9.69 18.30 -53.20
C ILE A 149 10.49 17.83 -54.42
N GLN A 150 9.85 17.03 -55.27
CA GLN A 150 10.42 16.69 -56.56
C GLN A 150 10.35 18.00 -57.33
N GLU A 151 11.48 18.67 -57.50
CA GLU A 151 11.54 19.88 -58.30
C GLU A 151 10.91 19.57 -59.67
N PRO A 152 9.95 20.38 -60.16
CA PRO A 152 9.36 20.15 -61.45
C PRO A 152 10.47 20.20 -62.50
N ARG A 153 10.75 19.06 -63.14
CA ARG A 153 11.64 18.99 -64.30
C ARG A 153 10.96 19.73 -65.45
N PHE A 154 11.31 20.99 -65.66
CA PHE A 154 10.97 21.70 -66.88
C PHE A 154 11.68 21.03 -68.05
N ILE A 155 10.93 20.32 -68.88
CA ILE A 155 11.39 19.85 -70.18
C ILE A 155 11.32 21.07 -71.12
N ASP A 156 12.46 21.73 -71.35
CA ASP A 156 12.57 22.75 -72.40
C ASP A 156 12.59 22.03 -73.75
N GLN A 157 11.42 21.89 -74.38
CA GLN A 157 11.32 21.47 -75.77
C GLN A 157 11.65 22.67 -76.67
N ARG A 158 12.93 22.88 -76.96
CA ARG A 158 13.33 23.76 -78.08
C ARG A 158 13.33 22.98 -79.39
N LYS A 159 12.56 23.51 -80.33
CA LYS A 159 12.46 23.13 -81.74
C LYS A 159 13.78 23.34 -82.48
#